data_AF-A0A9P7JYB6-F1
#
_entry.id   AF-A0A9P7JYB6-F1
#
_cell.length_a   1.000
_cell.length_b   1.000
_cell.length_c   1.000
_cell.angle_alpha   90.00
_cell.angle_beta   90.00
_cell.angle_gamma   90.00
#
_symmetry.space_group_name_H-M   'P 1'
#
loop_
_entity.id
_entity.type
_entity.pdbx_description
1 polymer ?
#
loop_
_entity_poly.entity_id
_entity_poly.type
_entity_poly.pdbx_seq_one_letter_code
_entity_poly.pdbx_strand_id
1 'polypeptide(L)'
;MEYESETHEARTTNSSYEDAAAYITQYLDAPVKKKNPGAKLLLLQALVVEFGISKQPPASISSATKLLKASVHVNVNDYVAKRGKDQSELQQIMQPSKKALRKDLRRSSRRSSLKWVKEHGLNALLIGFSH
;
A
#
# COMPACT_ATOMS: atom_id res chain seq x y z
N MET A 1 14.44 -14.03 39.75
CA MET A 1 13.74 -14.40 38.52
C MET A 1 12.56 -13.46 38.43
N GLU A 2 12.72 -12.30 37.78
CA GLU A 2 11.58 -11.48 37.35
C GLU A 2 11.95 -10.94 35.97
N TYR A 3 11.16 -11.40 35.00
CA TYR A 3 11.09 -10.92 33.63
C TYR A 3 10.32 -9.59 33.64
N GLU A 4 10.69 -8.65 32.78
CA GLU A 4 9.89 -8.24 31.61
C GLU A 4 10.59 -7.07 30.93
N SER A 5 11.34 -7.40 29.86
CA SER A 5 11.92 -6.41 28.96
C SER A 5 10.80 -5.83 28.09
N GLU A 6 10.35 -4.63 28.43
CA GLU A 6 9.40 -3.85 27.65
C GLU A 6 9.91 -3.65 26.20
N THR A 7 9.13 -4.14 25.25
CA THR A 7 9.43 -4.14 23.81
C THR A 7 9.37 -2.72 23.23
N HIS A 8 10.51 -2.03 23.20
CA HIS A 8 10.69 -0.70 22.60
C HIS A 8 10.55 -0.66 21.06
N GLU A 9 10.26 -1.77 20.37
CA GLU A 9 10.10 -1.82 18.91
C GLU A 9 8.71 -1.39 18.41
N ALA A 10 7.68 -1.36 19.26
CA ALA A 10 6.30 -1.08 18.82
C ALA A 10 6.01 0.43 18.60
N ARG A 11 6.79 1.33 19.23
CA ARG A 11 6.50 2.77 19.21
C ARG A 11 7.02 3.49 17.96
N THR A 12 8.07 2.98 17.33
CA THR A 12 8.67 3.58 16.13
C THR A 12 7.96 3.15 14.84
N THR A 13 7.41 1.94 14.80
CA THR A 13 6.62 1.42 13.68
C THR A 13 5.28 2.14 13.54
N ASN A 14 4.64 2.48 14.66
CA ASN A 14 3.34 3.17 14.67
C ASN A 14 3.46 4.60 14.12
N SER A 15 4.48 5.37 14.53
CA SER A 15 4.73 6.71 13.99
C SER A 15 4.96 6.67 12.47
N SER A 16 5.71 5.69 11.97
CA SER A 16 6.00 5.57 10.53
C SER A 16 4.75 5.17 9.72
N TYR A 17 3.87 4.35 10.31
CA TYR A 17 2.59 3.98 9.71
C TYR A 17 1.63 5.18 9.64
N GLU A 18 1.44 5.89 10.76
CA GLU A 18 0.52 7.03 10.83
C GLU A 18 0.93 8.14 9.86
N ASP A 19 2.22 8.46 9.79
CA ASP A 19 2.77 9.44 8.85
C ASP A 19 2.54 9.01 7.39
N ALA A 20 2.76 7.73 7.07
CA ALA A 20 2.51 7.19 5.74
C ALA A 20 1.01 7.23 5.38
N ALA A 21 0.14 6.83 6.30
CA ALA A 21 -1.30 6.84 6.11
C ALA A 21 -1.85 8.27 5.93
N ALA A 22 -1.35 9.23 6.70
CA ALA A 22 -1.69 10.65 6.59
C ALA A 22 -1.24 11.22 5.23
N TYR A 23 0.00 10.96 4.82
CA TYR A 23 0.50 11.38 3.51
C TYR A 23 -0.33 10.81 2.36
N ILE A 24 -0.65 9.51 2.41
CA ILE A 24 -1.47 8.87 1.37
C ILE A 24 -2.89 9.44 1.40
N THR A 25 -3.42 9.82 2.56
CA THR A 25 -4.73 10.51 2.68
C THR A 25 -4.72 11.82 1.94
N GLN A 26 -3.78 12.69 2.27
CA GLN A 26 -3.59 13.95 1.57
C GLN A 26 -3.38 13.76 0.05
N TYR A 27 -2.60 12.76 -0.33
CA TYR A 27 -2.33 12.46 -1.75
C TYR A 27 -3.58 12.00 -2.51
N LEU A 28 -4.45 11.19 -1.88
CA LEU A 28 -5.67 10.70 -2.52
C LEU A 28 -6.77 11.77 -2.58
N ASP A 29 -6.85 12.68 -1.62
CA ASP A 29 -7.79 13.83 -1.65
C ASP A 29 -7.40 14.89 -2.69
N ALA A 30 -6.09 15.09 -2.89
CA ALA A 30 -5.56 16.03 -3.87
C ALA A 30 -4.55 15.34 -4.81
N PRO A 31 -5.01 14.46 -5.72
CA PRO A 31 -4.11 13.73 -6.61
C PRO A 31 -3.34 14.72 -7.47
N VAL A 32 -2.00 14.67 -7.36
CA VAL A 32 -1.12 15.57 -8.11
C VAL A 32 -1.34 15.30 -9.61
N LYS A 33 -2.07 16.20 -10.29
CA LYS A 33 -2.38 16.10 -11.72
C LYS A 33 -1.14 16.05 -12.62
N LYS A 34 0.03 16.39 -12.08
CA LYS A 34 1.33 16.37 -12.76
C LYS A 34 2.09 15.11 -12.39
N LYS A 35 2.66 14.43 -13.40
CA LYS A 35 3.60 13.31 -13.27
C LYS A 35 4.92 13.77 -12.62
N ASN A 36 4.89 14.14 -11.33
CA ASN A 36 6.10 14.45 -10.59
C ASN A 36 6.75 13.13 -10.12
N PRO A 37 7.96 12.78 -10.62
CA PRO A 37 8.62 11.53 -10.23
C PRO A 37 8.94 11.49 -8.73
N GLY A 38 9.22 12.63 -8.08
CA GLY A 38 9.45 12.70 -6.64
C GLY A 38 8.19 12.37 -5.83
N ALA A 39 7.05 12.99 -6.19
CA ALA A 39 5.77 12.70 -5.53
C ALA A 39 5.33 11.23 -5.72
N LYS A 40 5.63 10.65 -6.90
CA LYS A 40 5.40 9.23 -7.17
C LYS A 40 6.29 8.33 -6.31
N LEU A 41 7.58 8.66 -6.17
CA LEU A 41 8.48 7.89 -5.31
C LEU A 41 8.00 7.90 -3.86
N LEU A 42 7.67 9.09 -3.33
CA LEU A 42 7.15 9.25 -1.97
C LEU A 42 5.86 8.46 -1.76
N LEU A 43 4.92 8.47 -2.71
CA LEU A 43 3.72 7.62 -2.64
C LEU A 43 4.07 6.14 -2.54
N LEU A 44 5.01 5.65 -3.36
CA LEU A 44 5.39 4.24 -3.34
C LEU A 44 6.12 3.87 -2.05
N GLN A 45 6.97 4.75 -1.52
CA GLN A 45 7.64 4.56 -0.23
C GLN A 45 6.62 4.52 0.91
N ALA A 46 5.66 5.45 0.93
CA ALA A 46 4.58 5.49 1.89
C ALA A 46 3.77 4.19 1.84
N LEU A 47 3.40 3.69 0.64
CA LEU A 47 2.70 2.41 0.51
C LEU A 47 3.53 1.24 1.06
N VAL A 48 4.84 1.20 0.81
CA VAL A 48 5.71 0.14 1.36
C VAL A 48 5.71 0.14 2.88
N VAL A 49 5.70 1.32 3.51
CA VAL A 49 5.63 1.49 4.97
C VAL A 49 4.23 1.16 5.49
N GLU A 50 3.17 1.66 4.85
CA GLU A 50 1.78 1.46 5.26
C GLU A 50 1.39 -0.03 5.24
N PHE A 51 1.82 -0.77 4.20
CA PHE A 51 1.63 -2.22 4.13
C PHE A 51 2.60 -3.03 4.98
N GLY A 52 3.62 -2.40 5.58
CA GLY A 52 4.59 -3.07 6.45
C GLY A 52 5.50 -4.05 5.73
N ILE A 53 5.81 -3.81 4.45
CA ILE A 53 6.58 -4.75 3.63
C ILE A 53 8.08 -4.66 3.91
N SER A 54 8.57 -3.44 4.15
CA SER A 54 9.98 -3.19 4.40
C SER A 54 10.11 -2.06 5.41
N LYS A 55 11.00 -2.25 6.39
CA LYS A 55 11.41 -1.19 7.34
C LYS A 55 12.22 -0.09 6.63
N GLN A 56 12.82 -0.38 5.48
CA GLN A 56 13.61 0.56 4.70
C GLN A 56 12.87 0.97 3.41
N PRO A 57 12.61 2.27 3.21
CA PRO A 57 11.96 2.73 2.00
C PRO A 57 12.90 2.59 0.79
N PRO A 58 12.40 2.08 -0.35
CA PRO A 58 13.18 1.94 -1.58
C PRO A 58 13.63 3.29 -2.13
N ALA A 59 14.88 3.40 -2.57
CA ALA A 59 15.45 4.66 -3.10
C ALA A 59 14.96 5.04 -4.51
N SER A 60 14.29 4.13 -5.23
CA SER A 60 13.92 4.30 -6.64
C SER A 60 12.51 3.82 -6.94
N ILE A 61 11.83 4.50 -7.88
CA ILE A 61 10.46 4.18 -8.31
C ILE A 61 10.36 2.72 -8.78
N SER A 62 11.35 2.26 -9.55
CA SER A 62 11.38 0.89 -10.09
C SER A 62 11.48 -0.15 -8.98
N SER A 63 12.37 0.06 -8.01
CA SER A 63 12.55 -0.84 -6.85
C SER A 63 11.28 -0.88 -6.00
N ALA A 64 10.69 0.28 -5.72
CA ALA A 64 9.45 0.38 -4.96
C ALA A 64 8.27 -0.31 -5.65
N THR A 65 8.12 -0.07 -6.96
CA THR A 65 7.08 -0.71 -7.77
C THR A 65 7.28 -2.22 -7.81
N LYS A 66 8.52 -2.70 -7.96
CA LYS A 66 8.83 -4.14 -7.99
C LYS A 66 8.47 -4.78 -6.66
N LEU A 67 8.83 -4.16 -5.55
CA LEU A 67 8.54 -4.65 -4.20
C LEU A 67 7.03 -4.71 -3.94
N LEU A 68 6.30 -3.62 -4.22
CA LEU A 68 4.84 -3.58 -4.08
C LEU A 68 4.15 -4.63 -4.95
N LYS A 69 4.56 -4.80 -6.22
CA LYS A 69 3.98 -5.82 -7.11
C LYS A 69 4.38 -7.25 -6.75
N ALA A 70 5.39 -7.46 -5.91
CA ALA A 70 5.81 -8.77 -5.45
C ALA A 70 5.10 -9.17 -4.15
N SER A 71 4.85 -8.20 -3.27
CA SER A 71 4.36 -8.44 -1.92
C SER A 71 2.90 -8.01 -1.72
N VAL A 72 2.48 -6.86 -2.26
CA VAL A 72 1.10 -6.37 -2.11
C VAL A 72 0.21 -6.97 -3.17
N HIS A 73 -0.66 -7.89 -2.73
CA HIS A 73 -1.73 -8.42 -3.56
C HIS A 73 -3.09 -8.06 -2.99
N VAL A 74 -3.51 -6.82 -3.14
CA VAL A 74 -4.77 -6.32 -2.55
C VAL A 74 -5.73 -5.81 -3.61
N ASN A 75 -7.03 -5.92 -3.35
CA ASN A 75 -8.02 -5.18 -4.13
C ASN A 75 -7.96 -3.71 -3.73
N VAL A 76 -7.80 -2.81 -4.70
CA VAL A 76 -7.71 -1.37 -4.46
C VAL A 76 -8.96 -0.84 -3.74
N ASN A 77 -10.15 -1.42 -3.97
CA ASN A 77 -11.38 -0.98 -3.29
C ASN A 77 -11.35 -1.35 -1.80
N ASP A 78 -10.95 -2.59 -1.49
CA ASP A 78 -10.82 -3.05 -0.10
C ASP A 78 -9.72 -2.27 0.64
N TYR A 79 -8.61 -1.96 -0.04
CA TYR A 79 -7.57 -1.06 0.49
C TYR A 79 -8.14 0.31 0.85
N VAL A 80 -8.86 0.95 -0.08
CA VAL A 80 -9.46 2.27 0.16
C VAL A 80 -10.50 2.25 1.28
N ALA A 81 -11.23 1.14 1.44
CA ALA A 81 -12.23 0.98 2.49
C ALA A 81 -11.64 0.69 3.89
N LYS A 82 -10.43 0.12 3.95
CA LYS A 82 -9.77 -0.30 5.21
C LYS A 82 -8.61 0.61 5.63
N ARG A 83 -8.13 1.49 4.76
CA ARG A 83 -7.10 2.50 5.06
C ARG A 83 -7.47 3.35 6.27
N GLY A 84 -6.47 3.79 7.03
CA GLY A 84 -6.66 4.65 8.21
C GLY A 84 -7.30 3.96 9.43
N LYS A 85 -7.44 2.62 9.40
CA LYS A 85 -7.73 1.82 10.59
C LYS A 85 -6.42 1.39 11.23
N ASP A 86 -5.99 0.18 10.93
CA ASP A 86 -4.75 -0.41 11.44
C ASP A 86 -3.96 -1.07 10.31
N GLN A 87 -2.64 -1.11 10.46
CA GLN A 87 -1.76 -1.83 9.56
C GLN A 87 -2.12 -3.32 9.45
N SER A 88 -2.56 -3.94 10.55
CA SER A 88 -2.97 -5.35 10.57
C SER A 88 -4.22 -5.62 9.71
N GLU A 89 -5.18 -4.69 9.67
CA GLU A 89 -6.36 -4.79 8.81
C GLU A 89 -5.98 -4.77 7.32
N LEU A 90 -4.98 -3.95 6.97
CA LEU A 90 -4.44 -3.91 5.61
C LEU A 90 -3.73 -5.23 5.24
N GLN A 91 -3.03 -5.84 6.18
CA GLN A 91 -2.38 -7.14 5.97
C GLN A 91 -3.41 -8.28 5.83
N GLN A 92 -4.55 -8.22 6.54
CA GLN A 92 -5.59 -9.24 6.44
C GLN A 92 -6.29 -9.26 5.07
N ILE A 93 -6.44 -8.11 4.42
CA ILE A 93 -7.03 -8.03 3.08
C ILE A 93 -6.02 -8.38 1.96
N MET A 94 -4.72 -8.46 2.29
CA MET A 94 -3.71 -8.90 1.34
C MET A 94 -3.91 -10.37 1.00
N GLN A 95 -3.93 -10.64 -0.30
CA GLN A 95 -4.03 -11.98 -0.82
C GLN A 95 -2.66 -12.65 -0.79
N PRO A 96 -2.61 -13.98 -0.56
CA PRO A 96 -1.34 -14.71 -0.51
C PRO A 96 -0.63 -14.75 -1.87
N SER A 97 -1.35 -14.52 -2.97
CA SER A 97 -0.76 -14.51 -4.31
C SER A 97 -1.57 -13.69 -5.32
N LYS A 98 -0.92 -13.34 -6.44
CA LYS A 98 -1.57 -12.75 -7.63
C LYS A 98 -2.72 -13.59 -8.16
N LYS A 99 -2.58 -14.93 -8.14
CA LYS A 99 -3.62 -15.84 -8.62
C LYS A 99 -4.84 -15.81 -7.71
N ALA A 100 -4.63 -15.78 -6.40
CA ALA A 100 -5.71 -15.65 -5.40
C ALA A 100 -6.47 -14.33 -5.60
N LEU A 101 -5.77 -13.20 -5.72
CA LEU A 101 -6.41 -11.91 -5.99
C LEU A 101 -7.19 -11.91 -7.31
N ARG A 102 -6.62 -12.44 -8.41
CA ARG A 102 -7.35 -12.51 -9.68
C ARG A 102 -8.60 -13.39 -9.59
N LYS A 103 -8.55 -14.49 -8.83
CA LYS A 103 -9.70 -15.35 -8.59
C LYS A 103 -10.77 -14.62 -7.78
N ASP A 104 -10.37 -13.88 -6.76
CA ASP A 104 -11.29 -13.04 -5.97
C ASP A 104 -11.94 -11.96 -6.84
N LEU A 105 -11.15 -11.16 -7.56
CA LEU A 105 -11.66 -10.11 -8.47
C LEU A 105 -12.54 -10.66 -9.60
N ARG A 106 -12.37 -11.92 -10.00
CA ARG A 106 -13.26 -12.59 -10.97
C ARG A 106 -14.61 -12.94 -10.37
N ARG A 107 -14.64 -13.29 -9.09
CA ARG A 107 -15.85 -13.67 -8.35
C ARG A 107 -16.58 -12.47 -7.76
N SER A 108 -15.85 -11.43 -7.40
CA SER A 108 -16.39 -10.20 -6.83
C SER A 108 -16.62 -9.14 -7.91
N SER A 109 -17.74 -8.44 -7.82
CA SER A 109 -18.02 -7.23 -8.62
C SER A 109 -17.30 -5.99 -8.07
N ARG A 110 -16.51 -6.13 -7.00
CA ARG A 110 -15.88 -5.06 -6.22
C ARG A 110 -14.61 -4.47 -6.86
N ARG A 111 -14.55 -4.41 -8.19
CA ARG A 111 -13.37 -3.92 -8.91
C ARG A 111 -13.30 -2.40 -8.85
N SER A 112 -12.12 -1.86 -8.59
CA SER A 112 -11.88 -0.42 -8.75
C SER A 112 -11.85 -0.04 -10.24
N SER A 113 -12.34 1.16 -10.57
CA SER A 113 -12.25 1.72 -11.91
C SER A 113 -10.78 1.94 -12.30
N LEU A 114 -10.34 1.39 -13.43
CA LEU A 114 -8.98 1.60 -13.94
C LEU A 114 -8.64 3.07 -14.12
N LYS A 115 -9.63 3.90 -14.50
CA LYS A 115 -9.47 5.34 -14.64
C LYS A 115 -9.14 5.97 -13.28
N TRP A 116 -9.94 5.66 -12.26
CA TRP A 116 -9.74 6.17 -10.90
C TRP A 116 -8.38 5.75 -10.33
N VAL A 117 -8.00 4.47 -10.47
CA VAL A 117 -6.70 3.98 -9.99
C VAL A 117 -5.52 4.69 -10.66
N LYS A 118 -5.63 4.98 -11.97
CA LYS A 118 -4.61 5.71 -12.72
C LYS A 118 -4.53 7.17 -12.29
N GLU A 119 -5.68 7.83 -12.13
CA GLU A 119 -5.79 9.22 -11.69
C GLU A 119 -5.20 9.44 -10.30
N HIS A 120 -5.33 8.45 -9.41
CA HIS A 120 -4.84 8.49 -8.04
C HIS A 120 -3.43 7.89 -7.86
N GLY A 121 -2.73 7.56 -8.94
CA GLY A 121 -1.34 7.08 -8.88
C GLY A 121 -1.15 5.66 -8.32
N LEU A 122 -2.23 4.95 -7.98
CA LEU A 122 -2.24 3.61 -7.38
C LEU A 122 -1.94 2.47 -8.38
N ASN A 123 -1.31 2.79 -9.51
CA ASN A 123 -0.96 1.84 -10.56
C ASN A 123 -0.04 0.70 -10.09
N ALA A 124 0.74 0.92 -9.04
CA ALA A 124 1.60 -0.11 -8.46
C ALA A 124 0.80 -1.25 -7.82
N LEU A 125 -0.45 -1.00 -7.40
CA LEU A 125 -1.37 -1.99 -6.85
C LEU A 125 -2.18 -2.71 -7.93
N LEU A 126 -2.10 -2.28 -9.20
CA LEU A 126 -2.77 -2.97 -10.30
C LEU A 126 -2.06 -4.27 -10.64
N ILE A 127 -2.73 -5.39 -10.39
CA ILE A 127 -2.19 -6.73 -10.65
C ILE A 127 -2.66 -7.22 -12.01
N GLY A 128 -1.84 -6.97 -13.03
CA GLY A 128 -1.90 -7.70 -14.29
C GLY A 128 -2.92 -7.22 -15.33
N PHE A 129 -3.24 -5.93 -15.36
CA PHE A 129 -3.79 -5.29 -16.57
C PHE A 129 -2.70 -4.49 -17.30
N SER A 130 -1.45 -4.94 -17.23
CA SER A 130 -0.45 -4.51 -18.21
C SER A 130 -0.71 -5.33 -19.45
N HIS A 131 -1.10 -4.65 -20.51
CA HIS A 131 -1.06 -5.15 -21.89
C HIS A 131 0.38 -5.57 -22.25
#